data_AF-A0A235ACP8-F1
#
_entry.id   AF-A0A235ACP8-F1
#
_cell.length_a   1.000
_cell.length_b   1.000
_cell.length_c   1.000
_cell.angle_alpha   90.00
_cell.angle_beta   90.00
_cell.angle_gamma   90.00
#
_symmetry.space_group_name_H-M   'P 1'
#
loop_
_entity.id
_entity.type
_entity.pdbx_description
1 polymer ?
#
loop_
_entity_poly.entity_id
_entity_poly.type
_entity_poly.pdbx_seq_one_letter_code
_entity_poly.pdbx_strand_id
1 'polypeptide(L)'
;MPAASRERHLEQWRADVAGAHEAGVGRGDVVRGAIAVALTADRDSPVLTGEPRGAASRRLSRRGVTLLAAVGTTSAALWLTADLASPAVAIPSAVEIALAVGRSALGVVLLGGVLLAIVLFIGAAALSRSAVVRGAFAVTALGIPVLALAAMCPIPAGVSAAGVGLTVGGAAIGLAGAWRSMPLVLEDRSSPLTRRRPVAIAGLVSVTALLALGVLDLLVWNPLAKVPGYELSAIYAEMIAADGFDPALAAQSVAVWGGVWLVAAVGVTVVALTRGGAWLTPRRLGILYLSIIGAALFLRLFAGFSIGMSIADTFGTSGGDVSALSQVFHLVGPLSFAAALLLFGWAPAGRRTTGVPLTS
;
A
#
# COMPACT_ATOMS: atom_id res chain seq x y z
N MET A 1 -8.91 -3.59 26.77
CA MET A 1 -8.59 -5.02 26.89
C MET A 1 -8.81 -5.77 25.56
N PRO A 2 -7.99 -6.78 25.24
CA PRO A 2 -8.23 -7.74 24.15
C PRO A 2 -9.64 -8.37 24.24
N ALA A 3 -10.24 -8.74 23.11
CA ALA A 3 -11.63 -9.24 23.09
C ALA A 3 -11.81 -10.51 23.95
N ALA A 4 -10.91 -11.49 23.80
CA ALA A 4 -10.96 -12.74 24.56
C ALA A 4 -10.79 -12.54 26.07
N SER A 5 -9.93 -11.63 26.50
CA SER A 5 -9.80 -11.31 27.94
C SER A 5 -10.99 -10.50 28.43
N ARG A 6 -11.55 -9.63 27.60
CA ARG A 6 -12.67 -8.76 27.95
C ARG A 6 -13.92 -9.54 28.30
N GLU A 7 -14.26 -10.58 27.54
CA GLU A 7 -15.43 -11.42 27.86
C GLU A 7 -15.26 -12.08 29.24
N ARG A 8 -14.09 -12.69 29.49
CA ARG A 8 -13.78 -13.31 30.78
C ARG A 8 -13.84 -12.32 31.95
N HIS A 9 -13.24 -11.13 31.78
CA HIS A 9 -13.23 -10.12 32.83
C HIS A 9 -14.61 -9.46 33.00
N LEU A 10 -15.40 -9.32 31.93
CA LEU A 10 -16.77 -8.80 32.02
C LEU A 10 -17.66 -9.73 32.83
N GLU A 11 -17.53 -11.03 32.63
CA GLU A 11 -18.25 -12.03 33.42
C GLU A 11 -17.84 -11.95 34.90
N GLN A 12 -16.54 -11.93 35.18
CA GLN A 12 -16.01 -11.78 36.53
C GLN A 12 -16.48 -10.48 37.20
N TRP A 13 -16.34 -9.34 36.54
CA TRP A 13 -16.75 -8.05 37.11
C TRP A 13 -18.26 -7.95 37.32
N ARG A 14 -19.08 -8.61 36.49
CA ARG A 14 -20.53 -8.69 36.73
C ARG A 14 -20.84 -9.52 37.97
N ALA A 15 -20.14 -10.63 38.17
CA ALA A 15 -20.27 -11.45 39.37
C ALA A 15 -19.81 -10.67 40.62
N ASP A 16 -18.67 -9.97 40.55
CA ASP A 16 -18.13 -9.16 41.64
C ASP A 16 -19.10 -8.02 42.03
N VAL A 17 -19.70 -7.35 41.04
CA VAL A 17 -20.70 -6.29 41.29
C VAL A 17 -21.97 -6.86 41.92
N ALA A 18 -22.38 -8.07 41.54
CA ALA A 18 -23.53 -8.74 42.14
C ALA A 18 -23.25 -9.12 43.62
N GLY A 19 -22.07 -9.68 43.90
CA GLY A 19 -21.65 -10.08 45.25
C GLY A 19 -21.13 -8.94 46.15
N ALA A 20 -21.00 -7.73 45.62
CA ALA A 20 -20.39 -6.59 46.34
C ALA A 20 -21.04 -6.33 47.71
N HIS A 21 -22.36 -6.43 47.82
CA HIS A 21 -23.07 -6.21 49.08
C HIS A 21 -22.73 -7.27 50.13
N GLU A 22 -22.67 -8.55 49.73
CA GLU A 22 -22.33 -9.65 50.64
C GLU A 22 -20.90 -9.52 51.17
N ALA A 23 -19.99 -8.98 50.36
CA ALA A 23 -18.61 -8.70 50.73
C ALA A 23 -18.43 -7.40 51.55
N GLY A 24 -19.50 -6.63 51.81
CA GLY A 24 -19.41 -5.34 52.49
C GLY A 24 -18.71 -4.24 51.67
N VAL A 25 -18.61 -4.39 50.36
CA VAL A 25 -17.94 -3.45 49.45
C VAL A 25 -18.98 -2.64 48.65
N GLY A 26 -18.75 -1.34 48.47
CA GLY A 26 -19.59 -0.52 47.60
C GLY A 26 -19.46 -0.96 46.14
N ARG A 27 -20.58 -1.15 45.43
CA ARG A 27 -20.58 -1.46 43.98
C ARG A 27 -19.74 -0.47 43.16
N GLY A 28 -19.72 0.80 43.56
CA GLY A 28 -18.92 1.85 42.91
C GLY A 28 -17.41 1.59 42.99
N ASP A 29 -16.92 1.00 44.07
CA ASP A 29 -15.50 0.71 44.25
C ASP A 29 -15.07 -0.49 43.42
N VAL A 30 -15.94 -1.50 43.26
CA VAL A 30 -15.73 -2.61 42.31
C VAL A 30 -15.62 -2.09 40.88
N VAL A 31 -16.50 -1.16 40.47
CA VAL A 31 -16.45 -0.56 39.13
C VAL A 31 -15.18 0.27 38.93
N ARG A 32 -14.78 1.09 39.91
CA ARG A 32 -13.52 1.85 39.86
C ARG A 32 -12.30 0.92 39.79
N GLY A 33 -12.29 -0.16 40.56
CA GLY A 33 -11.26 -1.19 40.51
C GLY A 33 -11.18 -1.85 39.14
N ALA A 34 -12.32 -2.22 38.56
CA ALA A 34 -12.40 -2.77 37.20
C ALA A 34 -11.86 -1.79 36.15
N ILE A 35 -12.20 -0.49 36.24
CA ILE A 35 -11.67 0.55 35.37
C ILE A 35 -10.15 0.70 35.55
N ALA A 36 -9.66 0.74 36.79
CA ALA A 36 -8.24 0.85 37.09
C ALA A 36 -7.46 -0.35 36.53
N VAL A 37 -7.97 -1.57 36.68
CA VAL A 37 -7.40 -2.79 36.07
C VAL A 37 -7.46 -2.71 34.55
N ALA A 38 -8.57 -2.25 33.96
CA ALA A 38 -8.69 -2.11 32.50
C ALA A 38 -7.70 -1.09 31.92
N LEU A 39 -7.34 -0.06 32.68
CA LEU A 39 -6.39 0.99 32.32
C LEU A 39 -4.93 0.58 32.56
N THR A 40 -4.65 -0.18 33.63
CA THR A 40 -3.29 -0.57 34.02
C THR A 40 -2.86 -1.95 33.51
N ALA A 41 -3.80 -2.80 33.07
CA ALA A 41 -3.48 -4.13 32.55
C ALA A 41 -2.44 -4.04 31.42
N ASP A 42 -1.37 -4.83 31.55
CA ASP A 42 -0.34 -4.97 30.52
C ASP A 42 -1.00 -5.51 29.24
N ARG A 43 -1.28 -4.60 28.30
CA ARG A 43 -1.93 -4.89 27.02
C ARG A 43 -1.07 -5.77 26.10
N ASP A 44 0.19 -5.98 26.48
CA ASP A 44 1.15 -6.85 25.81
C ASP A 44 1.39 -8.16 26.56
N SER A 45 0.67 -8.41 27.67
CA SER A 45 0.79 -9.65 28.44
C SER A 45 0.29 -10.86 27.64
N PRO A 46 1.12 -11.90 27.41
CA PRO A 46 0.71 -13.11 26.71
C PRO A 46 -0.45 -13.83 27.37
N VAL A 47 -0.58 -13.69 28.70
CA VAL A 47 -1.68 -14.27 29.48
C VAL A 47 -3.02 -13.66 29.07
N LEU A 48 -3.04 -12.37 28.71
CA LEU A 48 -4.25 -11.65 28.31
C LEU A 48 -4.50 -11.70 26.79
N THR A 49 -3.45 -11.71 25.99
CA THR A 49 -3.57 -11.62 24.52
C THR A 49 -3.52 -12.97 23.81
N GLY A 50 -2.94 -14.00 24.44
CA GLY A 50 -2.55 -15.24 23.77
C GLY A 50 -1.42 -15.05 22.74
N GLU A 51 -0.85 -13.85 22.64
CA GLU A 51 0.20 -13.50 21.69
C GLU A 51 1.54 -13.31 22.40
N PRO A 52 2.68 -13.59 21.74
CA PRO A 52 3.99 -13.24 22.26
C PRO A 52 4.12 -11.74 22.53
N ARG A 53 4.82 -11.36 23.61
CA ARG A 53 5.13 -9.95 23.94
C ARG A 53 5.75 -9.22 22.74
N GLY A 54 5.28 -8.02 22.43
CA GLY A 54 5.72 -7.19 21.30
C GLY A 54 5.01 -7.49 19.98
N ALA A 55 4.23 -8.58 19.86
CA ALA A 55 3.50 -8.91 18.64
C ALA A 55 2.47 -7.83 18.28
N ALA A 56 1.82 -7.23 19.28
CA ALA A 56 0.85 -6.16 19.08
C ALA A 56 1.49 -4.89 18.52
N SER A 57 2.59 -4.41 19.13
CA SER A 57 3.35 -3.25 18.64
C SER A 57 3.81 -3.46 17.19
N ARG A 58 4.36 -4.65 16.88
CA ARG A 58 4.80 -5.02 15.53
C ARG A 58 3.66 -5.03 14.51
N ARG A 59 2.50 -5.55 14.88
CA ARG A 59 1.33 -5.58 13.99
C ARG A 59 0.82 -4.16 13.70
N LEU A 60 0.76 -3.32 14.73
CA LEU A 60 0.35 -1.92 14.58
C LEU A 60 1.35 -1.15 13.71
N SER A 61 2.66 -1.30 13.96
CA SER A 61 3.68 -0.62 13.15
C SER A 61 3.68 -1.09 11.71
N ARG A 62 3.56 -2.41 11.47
CA ARG A 62 3.43 -2.94 10.10
C ARG A 62 2.22 -2.34 9.38
N ARG A 63 1.04 -2.31 10.02
CA ARG A 63 -0.17 -1.70 9.45
C ARG A 63 0.02 -0.20 9.19
N GLY A 64 0.59 0.51 10.16
CA GLY A 64 0.87 1.95 10.06
C GLY A 64 1.79 2.28 8.88
N VAL A 65 2.91 1.56 8.75
CA VAL A 65 3.87 1.73 7.63
C VAL A 65 3.21 1.42 6.29
N THR A 66 2.51 0.30 6.16
CA THR A 66 1.87 -0.05 4.89
C THR A 66 0.74 0.89 4.49
N LEU A 67 -0.01 1.40 5.48
CA LEU A 67 -1.07 2.37 5.25
C LEU A 67 -0.49 3.71 4.80
N LEU A 68 0.55 4.18 5.50
CA LEU A 68 1.23 5.41 5.15
C LEU A 68 1.86 5.33 3.75
N ALA A 69 2.49 4.20 3.41
CA ALA A 69 3.04 3.97 2.08
C ALA A 69 1.93 3.91 1.00
N ALA A 70 0.79 3.28 1.29
CA ALA A 70 -0.35 3.22 0.37
C ALA A 70 -0.95 4.62 0.13
N VAL A 71 -1.14 5.40 1.20
CA VAL A 71 -1.57 6.81 1.13
C VAL A 71 -0.58 7.63 0.32
N GLY A 72 0.72 7.57 0.67
CA GLY A 72 1.76 8.33 -0.02
C GLY A 72 1.85 8.01 -1.51
N THR A 73 1.77 6.73 -1.87
CA THR A 73 1.78 6.29 -3.28
C THR A 73 0.57 6.83 -4.04
N THR A 74 -0.63 6.76 -3.43
CA THR A 74 -1.87 7.23 -4.06
C THR A 74 -1.89 8.75 -4.17
N SER A 75 -1.44 9.48 -3.14
CA SER A 75 -1.32 10.94 -3.16
C SER A 75 -0.32 11.42 -4.21
N ALA A 76 0.84 10.76 -4.31
CA ALA A 76 1.85 11.08 -5.33
C ALA A 76 1.28 10.86 -6.75
N ALA A 77 0.52 9.77 -6.96
CA ALA A 77 -0.15 9.52 -8.22
C ALA A 77 -1.18 10.61 -8.56
N LEU A 78 -2.04 10.97 -7.60
CA LEU A 78 -3.01 12.04 -7.79
C LEU A 78 -2.32 13.37 -8.13
N TRP A 79 -1.23 13.70 -7.43
CA TRP A 79 -0.46 14.90 -7.69
C TRP A 79 0.13 14.90 -9.12
N LEU A 80 0.75 13.80 -9.54
CA LEU A 80 1.28 13.65 -10.91
C LEU A 80 0.20 13.72 -12.00
N THR A 81 -1.05 13.41 -11.66
CA THR A 81 -2.19 13.42 -12.61
C THR A 81 -3.08 14.66 -12.49
N ALA A 82 -2.83 15.56 -11.53
CA ALA A 82 -3.70 16.69 -11.27
C ALA A 82 -3.75 17.68 -12.44
N ASP A 83 -2.63 17.83 -13.15
CA ASP A 83 -2.50 18.71 -14.33
C ASP A 83 -3.06 18.09 -15.62
N LEU A 84 -3.40 16.79 -15.62
CA LEU A 84 -4.04 16.13 -16.76
C LEU A 84 -5.52 16.52 -16.92
N ALA A 85 -6.00 17.48 -16.11
CA ALA A 85 -7.38 17.95 -16.09
C ALA A 85 -7.69 19.08 -17.10
N SER A 86 -6.74 19.45 -17.96
CA SER A 86 -7.03 20.28 -19.15
C SER A 86 -7.15 19.36 -20.37
N PRO A 87 -8.28 18.67 -20.57
CA PRO A 87 -8.37 17.72 -21.67
C PRO A 87 -8.37 18.48 -23.00
N ALA A 88 -7.48 18.09 -23.90
CA ALA A 88 -7.49 18.57 -25.30
C ALA A 88 -8.81 18.19 -26.02
N VAL A 89 -9.57 17.23 -25.47
CA VAL A 89 -10.87 16.77 -25.97
C VAL A 89 -11.94 17.11 -24.92
N ALA A 90 -12.98 17.85 -25.30
CA ALA A 90 -14.09 18.16 -24.41
C ALA A 90 -14.71 16.87 -23.84
N ILE A 91 -14.55 16.64 -22.54
CA ILE A 91 -15.17 15.52 -21.84
C ILE A 91 -16.60 15.96 -21.48
N PRO A 92 -17.62 15.09 -21.58
CA PRO A 92 -18.96 15.44 -21.11
C PRO A 92 -18.94 15.92 -19.65
N SER A 93 -19.65 17.02 -19.36
CA SER A 93 -19.66 17.65 -18.02
C SER A 93 -20.03 16.67 -16.90
N ALA A 94 -20.89 15.69 -17.17
CA ALA A 94 -21.23 14.63 -16.23
C ALA A 94 -20.01 13.79 -15.80
N VAL A 95 -19.09 13.50 -16.73
CA VAL A 95 -17.86 12.75 -16.45
C VAL A 95 -16.88 13.61 -15.66
N GLU A 96 -16.76 14.89 -16.00
CA GLU A 96 -15.92 15.83 -15.25
C GLU A 96 -16.38 15.95 -13.78
N ILE A 97 -17.69 16.13 -13.55
CA ILE A 97 -18.29 16.15 -12.22
C ILE A 97 -18.01 14.82 -11.50
N ALA A 98 -18.20 13.68 -12.16
CA ALA A 98 -17.93 12.37 -11.58
C ALA A 98 -16.45 12.20 -11.18
N LEU A 99 -15.51 12.67 -12.00
CA LEU A 99 -14.08 12.67 -11.68
C LEU A 99 -13.74 13.59 -10.52
N ALA A 100 -14.31 14.80 -10.48
CA ALA A 100 -14.12 15.75 -9.39
C ALA A 100 -14.65 15.20 -8.05
N VAL A 101 -15.85 14.60 -8.06
CA VAL A 101 -16.43 13.90 -6.91
C VAL A 101 -15.55 12.71 -6.49
N GLY A 102 -15.09 11.90 -7.45
CA GLY A 102 -14.20 10.77 -7.20
C GLY A 102 -12.89 11.18 -6.55
N ARG A 103 -12.24 12.24 -7.05
CA ARG A 103 -11.01 12.81 -6.47
C ARG A 103 -11.27 13.36 -5.06
N SER A 104 -12.39 14.04 -4.85
CA SER A 104 -12.76 14.59 -3.54
C SER A 104 -13.00 13.47 -2.51
N ALA A 105 -13.77 12.45 -2.89
CA ALA A 105 -14.00 11.27 -2.05
C ALA A 105 -12.69 10.54 -1.73
N LEU A 106 -11.81 10.37 -2.72
CA LEU A 106 -10.49 9.78 -2.53
C LEU A 106 -9.63 10.64 -1.59
N GLY A 107 -9.67 11.96 -1.70
CA GLY A 107 -9.01 12.88 -0.77
C GLY A 107 -9.45 12.69 0.68
N VAL A 108 -10.76 12.54 0.92
CA VAL A 108 -11.31 12.24 2.25
C VAL A 108 -10.81 10.89 2.77
N VAL A 109 -10.78 9.86 1.91
CA VAL A 109 -10.26 8.53 2.26
C VAL A 109 -8.77 8.60 2.62
N LEU A 110 -7.98 9.35 1.85
CA LEU A 110 -6.55 9.54 2.11
C LEU A 110 -6.33 10.25 3.44
N LEU A 111 -7.09 11.31 3.74
CA LEU A 111 -7.03 11.99 5.03
C LEU A 111 -7.37 11.04 6.19
N GLY A 112 -8.45 10.26 6.06
CA GLY A 112 -8.80 9.22 7.04
C GLY A 112 -7.68 8.18 7.21
N GLY A 113 -7.02 7.81 6.11
CA GLY A 113 -5.85 6.92 6.11
C GLY A 113 -4.65 7.51 6.86
N VAL A 114 -4.35 8.81 6.67
CA VAL A 114 -3.31 9.53 7.40
C VAL A 114 -3.59 9.52 8.90
N LEU A 115 -4.81 9.90 9.30
CA LEU A 115 -5.21 9.93 10.71
C LEU A 115 -5.13 8.55 11.35
N LEU A 116 -5.58 7.51 10.64
CA LEU A 116 -5.47 6.13 11.10
C LEU A 116 -4.01 5.69 11.22
N ALA A 117 -3.12 6.07 10.29
CA ALA A 117 -1.70 5.76 10.37
C ALA A 117 -1.06 6.38 11.64
N ILE A 118 -1.39 7.64 11.96
CA ILE A 118 -0.96 8.31 13.20
C ILE A 118 -1.41 7.51 14.42
N VAL A 119 -2.68 7.12 14.50
CA VAL A 119 -3.22 6.32 15.61
C VAL A 119 -2.49 4.98 15.73
N LEU A 120 -2.19 4.32 14.60
CA LEU A 120 -1.45 3.06 14.58
C LEU A 120 -0.02 3.23 15.11
N PHE A 121 0.68 4.31 14.76
CA PHE A 121 2.04 4.59 15.26
C PHE A 121 2.04 4.97 16.74
N ILE A 122 1.08 5.78 17.21
CA ILE A 122 0.91 6.09 18.64
C ILE A 122 0.66 4.80 19.43
N GLY A 123 -0.22 3.93 18.92
CA GLY A 123 -0.47 2.61 19.52
C GLY A 123 0.76 1.72 19.52
N ALA A 124 1.53 1.70 18.43
CA ALA A 124 2.78 0.94 18.34
C ALA A 124 3.83 1.45 19.34
N ALA A 125 3.95 2.78 19.51
CA ALA A 125 4.82 3.42 20.48
C ALA A 125 4.42 3.07 21.92
N ALA A 126 3.14 3.22 22.26
CA ALA A 126 2.61 2.94 23.59
C ALA A 126 2.80 1.47 24.01
N LEU A 127 2.73 0.53 23.06
CA LEU A 127 2.95 -0.90 23.31
C LEU A 127 4.42 -1.33 23.18
N SER A 128 5.33 -0.44 22.77
CA SER A 128 6.74 -0.76 22.65
C SER A 128 7.44 -0.75 24.01
N ARG A 129 8.24 -1.78 24.29
CA ARG A 129 9.09 -1.88 25.49
C ARG A 129 10.42 -1.14 25.34
N SER A 130 10.96 -1.10 24.12
CA SER A 130 12.19 -0.37 23.84
C SER A 130 11.91 1.13 23.76
N ALA A 131 12.61 1.91 24.57
CA ALA A 131 12.53 3.37 24.56
C ALA A 131 12.92 3.93 23.18
N VAL A 132 13.91 3.33 22.52
CA VAL A 132 14.35 3.69 21.16
C VAL A 132 13.22 3.47 20.15
N VAL A 133 12.58 2.30 20.17
CA VAL A 133 11.47 1.98 19.25
C VAL A 133 10.24 2.85 19.54
N ARG A 134 9.97 3.15 20.81
CA ARG A 134 8.88 4.05 21.23
C ARG A 134 9.14 5.47 20.70
N GLY A 135 10.34 6.00 20.91
CA GLY A 135 10.75 7.30 20.39
C GLY A 135 10.64 7.35 18.87
N ALA A 136 11.12 6.33 18.16
CA ALA A 136 11.07 6.26 16.70
C ALA A 136 9.63 6.30 16.16
N PHE A 137 8.70 5.53 16.74
CA PHE A 137 7.30 5.58 16.33
C PHE A 137 6.58 6.88 16.72
N ALA A 138 6.91 7.48 17.87
CA ALA A 138 6.39 8.78 18.24
C ALA A 138 6.87 9.88 17.26
N VAL A 139 8.15 9.87 16.91
CA VAL A 139 8.73 10.76 15.89
C VAL A 139 8.05 10.57 14.53
N THR A 140 7.76 9.32 14.14
CA THR A 140 7.00 9.02 12.92
C THR A 140 5.62 9.65 12.95
N ALA A 141 4.90 9.48 14.06
CA ALA A 141 3.56 10.04 14.24
C ALA A 141 3.53 11.57 14.19
N LEU A 142 4.60 12.23 14.63
CA LEU A 142 4.78 13.69 14.56
C LEU A 142 5.20 14.16 13.17
N GLY A 143 6.01 13.39 12.44
CA GLY A 143 6.46 13.72 11.09
C GLY A 143 5.30 13.76 10.08
N ILE A 144 4.28 12.92 10.27
CA ILE A 144 3.12 12.85 9.36
C ILE A 144 2.33 14.18 9.28
N PRO A 145 1.91 14.82 10.39
CA PRO A 145 1.32 16.16 10.36
C PRO A 145 2.21 17.23 9.72
N VAL A 146 3.54 17.17 9.93
CA VAL A 146 4.47 18.11 9.30
C VAL A 146 4.44 17.97 7.78
N LEU A 147 4.41 16.73 7.27
CA LEU A 147 4.26 16.46 5.84
C LEU A 147 2.88 16.89 5.30
N ALA A 148 1.82 16.69 6.07
CA ALA A 148 0.48 17.12 5.68
C ALA A 148 0.42 18.66 5.57
N LEU A 149 0.98 19.38 6.55
CA LEU A 149 1.09 20.85 6.51
C LEU A 149 1.97 21.31 5.34
N ALA A 150 3.07 20.60 5.06
CA ALA A 150 3.95 20.89 3.93
C ALA A 150 3.25 20.79 2.57
N ALA A 151 2.27 19.91 2.45
CA ALA A 151 1.49 19.75 1.24
C ALA A 151 0.41 20.83 1.08
N MET A 152 -0.03 21.45 2.18
CA MET A 152 -1.10 22.47 2.17
C MET A 152 -0.59 23.90 2.19
N CYS A 153 0.64 24.12 2.67
CA CYS A 153 1.22 25.45 2.83
C CYS A 153 2.60 25.51 2.17
N PRO A 154 2.97 26.64 1.54
CA PRO A 154 4.32 26.85 1.04
C PRO A 154 5.27 26.96 2.24
N ILE A 155 5.93 25.87 2.58
CA ILE A 155 6.93 25.83 3.64
C ILE A 155 8.35 25.73 3.06
N PRO A 156 9.39 26.17 3.79
CA PRO A 156 10.77 26.03 3.34
C PRO A 156 11.13 24.57 3.07
N ALA A 157 11.88 24.31 1.98
CA ALA A 157 12.26 22.95 1.58
C ALA A 157 12.95 22.14 2.71
N GLY A 158 13.69 22.82 3.59
CA GLY A 158 14.31 22.20 4.77
C GLY A 158 13.29 21.62 5.77
N VAL A 159 12.12 22.24 5.93
CA VAL A 159 11.05 21.76 6.82
C VAL A 159 10.37 20.53 6.20
N SER A 160 10.11 20.54 4.89
CA SER A 160 9.60 19.37 4.17
C SER A 160 10.58 18.20 4.24
N ALA A 161 11.87 18.45 4.01
CA ALA A 161 12.92 17.44 4.12
C ALA A 161 13.02 16.87 5.54
N ALA A 162 12.92 17.71 6.57
CA ALA A 162 12.85 17.28 7.96
C ALA A 162 11.61 16.41 8.22
N GLY A 163 10.43 16.81 7.74
CA GLY A 163 9.20 16.01 7.83
C GLY A 163 9.34 14.62 7.20
N VAL A 164 9.96 14.54 6.01
CA VAL A 164 10.28 13.26 5.34
C VAL A 164 11.25 12.45 6.19
N GLY A 165 12.34 13.05 6.65
CA GLY A 165 13.36 12.40 7.47
C GLY A 165 12.80 11.83 8.77
N LEU A 166 11.99 12.59 9.50
CA LEU A 166 11.33 12.16 10.73
C LEU A 166 10.39 10.98 10.48
N THR A 167 9.60 11.08 9.40
CA THR A 167 8.59 10.05 9.07
C THR A 167 9.25 8.76 8.59
N VAL A 168 10.12 8.83 7.59
CA VAL A 168 10.78 7.66 6.99
C VAL A 168 11.81 7.07 7.94
N GLY A 169 12.67 7.90 8.53
CA GLY A 169 13.70 7.47 9.47
C GLY A 169 13.09 6.87 10.74
N GLY A 170 12.09 7.53 11.33
CA GLY A 170 11.36 7.00 12.48
C GLY A 170 10.68 5.66 12.18
N ALA A 171 10.02 5.55 11.03
CA ALA A 171 9.35 4.31 10.61
C ALA A 171 10.36 3.18 10.42
N ALA A 172 11.49 3.45 9.73
CA ALA A 172 12.53 2.47 9.47
C ALA A 172 13.20 1.96 10.76
N ILE A 173 13.63 2.88 11.64
CA ILE A 173 14.25 2.54 12.93
C ILE A 173 13.27 1.77 13.81
N GLY A 174 12.02 2.24 13.90
CA GLY A 174 10.98 1.58 14.68
C GLY A 174 10.67 0.18 14.17
N LEU A 175 10.57 -0.01 12.84
CA LEU A 175 10.33 -1.31 12.24
C LEU A 175 11.49 -2.28 12.45
N ALA A 176 12.73 -1.81 12.24
CA ALA A 176 13.94 -2.59 12.45
C ALA A 176 14.06 -3.07 13.91
N GLY A 177 13.84 -2.17 14.89
CA GLY A 177 13.86 -2.53 16.30
C GLY A 177 12.71 -3.46 16.70
N ALA A 178 11.50 -3.23 16.17
CA ALA A 178 10.35 -4.09 16.43
C ALA A 178 10.51 -5.50 15.83
N TRP A 179 11.25 -5.64 14.72
CA TRP A 179 11.42 -6.91 14.02
C TRP A 179 12.61 -7.73 14.53
N ARG A 180 13.68 -7.08 15.00
CA ARG A 180 14.86 -7.76 15.58
C ARG A 180 14.54 -8.53 16.86
N SER A 181 13.46 -8.15 17.54
CA SER A 181 13.14 -8.59 18.89
C SER A 181 12.46 -9.98 19.01
N MET A 182 12.17 -10.69 17.90
CA MET A 182 11.54 -12.01 18.00
C MET A 182 11.92 -13.00 16.88
N PRO A 183 12.21 -14.28 17.23
CA PRO A 183 12.23 -15.35 16.24
C PRO A 183 10.82 -15.51 15.67
N LEU A 184 10.67 -15.22 14.39
CA LEU A 184 9.46 -15.51 13.63
C LEU A 184 9.31 -17.02 13.53
N VAL A 185 8.43 -17.60 14.32
CA VAL A 185 7.86 -18.90 13.95
C VAL A 185 6.93 -18.61 12.77
N LEU A 186 7.46 -18.78 11.56
CA LEU A 186 6.69 -18.76 10.33
C LEU A 186 5.70 -19.91 10.40
N GLU A 187 4.43 -19.60 10.68
CA GLU A 187 3.35 -20.58 10.56
C GLU A 187 3.34 -21.04 9.11
N ASP A 188 3.57 -22.34 8.91
CA ASP A 188 3.70 -22.91 7.57
C ASP A 188 2.31 -23.01 6.93
N ARG A 189 1.86 -21.89 6.39
CA ARG A 189 0.56 -21.78 5.73
C ARG A 189 0.68 -22.31 4.32
N SER A 190 0.34 -23.58 4.17
CA SER A 190 0.15 -24.19 2.86
C SER A 190 -1.27 -23.95 2.34
N SER A 191 -1.43 -23.84 1.02
CA SER A 191 -2.72 -23.73 0.35
C SER A 191 -2.85 -24.81 -0.73
N PRO A 192 -4.02 -25.46 -0.87
CA PRO A 192 -4.21 -26.44 -1.93
C PRO A 192 -4.17 -25.77 -3.32
N LEU A 193 -3.76 -26.53 -4.34
CA LEU A 193 -3.66 -26.04 -5.72
C LEU A 193 -4.99 -25.50 -6.25
N THR A 194 -6.12 -26.09 -5.85
CA THR A 194 -7.47 -25.67 -6.24
C THR A 194 -7.80 -24.23 -5.85
N ARG A 195 -7.26 -23.74 -4.72
CA ARG A 195 -7.44 -22.34 -4.28
C ARG A 195 -6.44 -21.37 -4.93
N ARG A 196 -5.23 -21.84 -5.22
CA ARG A 196 -4.16 -21.01 -5.80
C ARG A 196 -4.33 -20.79 -7.30
N ARG A 197 -4.70 -21.84 -8.03
CA ARG A 197 -4.80 -21.86 -9.49
C ARG A 197 -5.63 -20.72 -10.09
N PRO A 198 -6.88 -20.46 -9.66
CA PRO A 198 -7.67 -19.39 -10.27
C PRO A 198 -7.04 -18.01 -10.08
N VAL A 199 -6.46 -17.73 -8.91
CA VAL A 199 -5.80 -16.44 -8.62
C VAL A 199 -4.50 -16.31 -9.43
N ALA A 200 -3.74 -17.40 -9.58
CA ALA A 200 -2.52 -17.40 -10.39
C ALA A 200 -2.82 -17.14 -11.87
N ILE A 201 -3.83 -17.82 -12.42
CA ILE A 201 -4.24 -17.64 -13.82
C ILE A 201 -4.80 -16.24 -14.04
N ALA A 202 -5.71 -15.78 -13.17
CA ALA A 202 -6.28 -14.44 -13.26
C ALA A 202 -5.19 -13.36 -13.17
N GLY A 203 -4.25 -13.51 -12.23
CA GLY A 203 -3.12 -12.60 -12.09
C GLY A 203 -2.23 -12.54 -13.33
N LEU A 204 -1.90 -13.70 -13.92
CA LEU A 204 -1.12 -13.76 -15.17
C LEU A 204 -1.87 -13.06 -16.32
N VAL A 205 -3.15 -13.40 -16.52
CA VAL A 205 -3.97 -12.80 -17.58
C VAL A 205 -4.06 -11.29 -17.40
N SER A 206 -4.29 -10.79 -16.18
CA SER A 206 -4.34 -9.36 -15.89
C SER A 206 -3.02 -8.66 -16.21
N VAL A 207 -1.87 -9.23 -15.81
CA VAL A 207 -0.57 -8.65 -16.13
C VAL A 207 -0.34 -8.66 -17.64
N THR A 208 -0.55 -9.78 -18.33
CA THR A 208 -0.34 -9.88 -19.78
C THR A 208 -1.22 -8.89 -20.55
N ALA A 209 -2.50 -8.76 -20.18
CA ALA A 209 -3.41 -7.81 -20.81
C ALA A 209 -2.94 -6.35 -20.60
N LEU A 210 -2.56 -5.98 -19.38
CA LEU A 210 -2.06 -4.64 -19.07
C LEU A 210 -0.74 -4.34 -19.79
N LEU A 211 0.16 -5.31 -19.92
CA LEU A 211 1.41 -5.14 -20.67
C LEU A 211 1.14 -4.94 -22.16
N ALA A 212 0.27 -5.76 -22.77
CA ALA A 212 -0.11 -5.61 -24.17
C ALA A 212 -0.74 -4.24 -24.45
N LEU A 213 -1.67 -3.81 -23.59
CA LEU A 213 -2.27 -2.48 -23.64
C LEU A 213 -1.21 -1.38 -23.43
N GLY A 214 -0.24 -1.60 -22.54
CA GLY A 214 0.89 -0.69 -22.32
C GLY A 214 1.80 -0.52 -23.54
N VAL A 215 2.06 -1.60 -24.29
CA VAL A 215 2.82 -1.56 -25.54
C VAL A 215 2.07 -0.75 -26.60
N LEU A 216 0.79 -1.06 -26.81
CA LEU A 216 -0.06 -0.32 -27.75
C LEU A 216 -0.16 1.15 -27.37
N ASP A 217 -0.30 1.43 -26.07
CA ASP A 217 -0.36 2.79 -25.59
C ASP A 217 0.93 3.57 -25.88
N LEU A 218 2.08 3.00 -25.54
CA LEU A 218 3.37 3.67 -25.74
C LEU A 218 3.71 3.90 -27.22
N LEU A 219 3.45 2.92 -28.08
CA LEU A 219 3.90 2.93 -29.47
C LEU A 219 2.87 3.49 -30.46
N VAL A 220 1.59 3.53 -30.09
CA VAL A 220 0.49 3.85 -31.02
C VAL A 220 -0.41 4.94 -30.46
N TRP A 221 -1.11 4.66 -29.37
CA TRP A 221 -2.18 5.56 -28.92
C TRP A 221 -1.67 6.85 -28.28
N ASN A 222 -0.55 6.81 -27.57
CA ASN A 222 0.02 8.00 -26.96
C ASN A 222 0.65 8.95 -27.99
N PRO A 223 1.43 8.49 -28.98
CA PRO A 223 1.85 9.36 -30.09
C PRO A 223 0.69 10.02 -30.83
N LEU A 224 -0.35 9.26 -31.19
CA LEU A 224 -1.53 9.79 -31.88
C LEU A 224 -2.30 10.80 -31.01
N ALA A 225 -2.36 10.58 -29.70
CA ALA A 225 -3.01 11.51 -28.78
C ALA A 225 -2.22 12.83 -28.62
N LYS A 226 -0.88 12.77 -28.67
CA LYS A 226 0.00 13.93 -28.55
C LYS A 226 0.00 14.82 -29.78
N VAL A 227 -0.15 14.24 -30.96
CA VAL A 227 -0.07 14.96 -32.25
C VAL A 227 -1.35 14.71 -33.06
N PRO A 228 -2.48 15.30 -32.64
CA PRO A 228 -3.76 15.06 -33.30
C PRO A 228 -3.72 15.55 -34.75
N GLY A 229 -4.33 14.78 -35.66
CA GLY A 229 -4.41 15.09 -37.09
C GLY A 229 -3.24 14.58 -37.93
N TYR A 230 -2.22 13.98 -37.32
CA TYR A 230 -1.13 13.30 -38.04
C TYR A 230 -1.37 11.78 -38.10
N GLU A 231 -0.95 11.18 -39.21
CA GLU A 231 -0.82 9.73 -39.33
C GLU A 231 0.38 9.24 -38.51
N LEU A 232 0.28 8.04 -37.91
CA LEU A 232 1.33 7.50 -37.03
C LEU A 232 2.70 7.40 -37.73
N SER A 233 2.71 7.00 -39.01
CA SER A 233 3.93 6.91 -39.81
C SER A 233 4.56 8.29 -40.05
N ALA A 234 3.75 9.33 -40.23
CA ALA A 234 4.22 10.70 -40.39
C ALA A 234 4.86 11.20 -39.08
N ILE A 235 4.24 10.92 -37.92
CA ILE A 235 4.80 11.27 -36.61
C ILE A 235 6.21 10.70 -36.45
N TYR A 236 6.40 9.40 -36.68
CA TYR A 236 7.72 8.78 -36.57
C TYR A 236 8.71 9.26 -37.63
N ALA A 237 8.26 9.52 -38.86
CA ALA A 237 9.13 10.06 -39.91
C ALA A 237 9.67 11.45 -39.57
N GLU A 238 8.82 12.33 -39.02
CA GLU A 238 9.24 13.65 -38.57
C GLU A 238 10.18 13.58 -37.37
N MET A 239 9.94 12.69 -36.40
CA MET A 239 10.88 12.47 -35.30
C MET A 239 12.26 12.03 -35.82
N ILE A 240 12.30 11.05 -36.73
CA ILE A 240 13.56 10.59 -37.36
C ILE A 240 14.27 11.77 -38.05
N ALA A 241 13.54 12.62 -38.77
CA ALA A 241 14.11 13.75 -39.50
C ALA A 241 14.58 14.89 -38.58
N ALA A 242 13.88 15.14 -37.48
CA ALA A 242 14.11 16.27 -36.59
C ALA A 242 15.27 16.04 -35.61
N ASP A 243 15.31 14.88 -34.94
CA ASP A 243 16.25 14.60 -33.85
C ASP A 243 17.04 13.29 -34.00
N GLY A 244 16.85 12.57 -35.11
CA GLY A 244 17.49 11.29 -35.36
C GLY A 244 16.92 10.13 -34.55
N PHE A 245 15.67 10.24 -34.09
CA PHE A 245 14.96 9.18 -33.37
C PHE A 245 15.08 7.81 -34.06
N ASP A 246 15.35 6.76 -33.28
CA ASP A 246 15.38 5.37 -33.76
C ASP A 246 14.15 4.58 -33.24
N PRO A 247 13.13 4.33 -34.09
CA PRO A 247 11.95 3.56 -33.69
C PRO A 247 12.28 2.13 -33.26
N ALA A 248 13.34 1.52 -33.80
CA ALA A 248 13.72 0.15 -33.46
C ALA A 248 14.27 0.09 -32.03
N LEU A 249 15.13 1.03 -31.65
CA LEU A 249 15.66 1.14 -30.28
C LEU A 249 14.55 1.45 -29.26
N ALA A 250 13.60 2.31 -29.62
CA ALA A 250 12.44 2.61 -28.79
C ALA A 250 11.54 1.36 -28.61
N ALA A 251 11.22 0.66 -29.69
CA ALA A 251 10.46 -0.59 -29.64
C ALA A 251 11.19 -1.67 -28.82
N GLN A 252 12.51 -1.77 -28.92
CA GLN A 252 13.32 -2.67 -28.10
C GLN A 252 13.21 -2.33 -26.61
N SER A 253 13.27 -1.05 -26.24
CA SER A 253 13.12 -0.59 -24.85
C SER A 253 11.76 -0.97 -24.27
N VAL A 254 10.69 -0.78 -25.05
CA VAL A 254 9.32 -1.20 -24.69
C VAL A 254 9.21 -2.73 -24.59
N ALA A 255 9.83 -3.48 -25.51
CA ALA A 255 9.85 -4.92 -25.48
C ALA A 255 10.60 -5.49 -24.27
N VAL A 256 11.75 -4.90 -23.89
CA VAL A 256 12.50 -5.28 -22.69
C VAL A 256 11.66 -5.02 -21.43
N TRP A 257 11.01 -3.86 -21.34
CA TRP A 257 10.08 -3.56 -20.24
C TRP A 257 8.97 -4.61 -20.13
N GLY A 258 8.26 -4.87 -21.23
CA GLY A 258 7.18 -5.87 -21.26
C GLY A 258 7.68 -7.27 -20.92
N GLY A 259 8.83 -7.67 -21.47
CA GLY A 259 9.46 -8.97 -21.26
C GLY A 259 9.83 -9.21 -19.79
N VAL A 260 10.48 -8.25 -19.13
CA VAL A 260 10.87 -8.37 -17.72
C VAL A 260 9.65 -8.63 -16.83
N TRP A 261 8.58 -7.88 -17.01
CA TRP A 261 7.38 -8.01 -16.19
C TRP A 261 6.54 -9.24 -16.53
N LEU A 262 6.51 -9.64 -17.79
CA LEU A 262 5.89 -10.89 -18.21
C LEU A 262 6.62 -12.09 -17.59
N VAL A 263 7.96 -12.11 -17.63
CA VAL A 263 8.77 -13.17 -17.02
C VAL A 263 8.54 -13.24 -15.51
N ALA A 264 8.48 -12.09 -14.82
CA ALA A 264 8.15 -12.05 -13.39
C ALA A 264 6.77 -12.66 -13.10
N ALA A 265 5.74 -12.30 -13.87
CA ALA A 265 4.39 -12.84 -13.70
C ALA A 265 4.31 -14.34 -14.02
N VAL A 266 4.96 -14.79 -15.09
CA VAL A 266 5.05 -16.21 -15.45
C VAL A 266 5.78 -16.98 -14.35
N GLY A 267 6.89 -16.46 -13.82
CA GLY A 267 7.63 -17.07 -12.72
C GLY A 267 6.77 -17.27 -11.47
N VAL A 268 6.05 -16.24 -11.03
CA VAL A 268 5.09 -16.35 -9.91
C VAL A 268 4.03 -17.40 -10.20
N THR A 269 3.47 -17.41 -11.41
CA THR A 269 2.44 -18.37 -11.82
C THR A 269 2.96 -19.81 -11.79
N VAL A 270 4.12 -20.06 -12.39
CA VAL A 270 4.76 -21.38 -12.44
C VAL A 270 5.01 -21.88 -11.02
N VAL A 271 5.63 -21.06 -10.16
CA VAL A 271 5.86 -21.45 -8.75
C VAL A 271 4.53 -21.76 -8.07
N ALA A 272 3.50 -20.92 -8.24
CA ALA A 272 2.18 -21.11 -7.63
C ALA A 272 1.50 -22.43 -8.03
N LEU A 273 1.74 -22.91 -9.25
CA LEU A 273 1.17 -24.14 -9.80
C LEU A 273 1.98 -25.40 -9.45
N THR A 274 3.19 -25.25 -8.92
CA THR A 274 4.01 -26.39 -8.45
C THR A 274 3.65 -26.82 -7.03
N ARG A 275 4.09 -28.03 -6.65
CA ARG A 275 4.01 -28.52 -5.27
C ARG A 275 4.83 -27.64 -4.32
N GLY A 276 6.00 -27.17 -4.75
CA GLY A 276 6.88 -26.28 -3.98
C GLY A 276 6.26 -24.91 -3.68
N GLY A 277 5.30 -24.44 -4.48
CA GLY A 277 4.58 -23.19 -4.24
C GLY A 277 3.45 -23.26 -3.23
N ALA A 278 3.35 -24.32 -2.42
CA ALA A 278 2.26 -24.47 -1.44
C ALA A 278 2.13 -23.28 -0.48
N TRP A 279 3.25 -22.61 -0.18
CA TRP A 279 3.31 -21.41 0.65
C TRP A 279 2.68 -20.15 -0.01
N LEU A 280 2.46 -20.14 -1.32
CA LEU A 280 1.83 -19.04 -2.05
C LEU A 280 0.32 -19.06 -1.89
N THR A 281 -0.16 -18.69 -0.71
CA THR A 281 -1.60 -18.52 -0.46
C THR A 281 -2.23 -17.52 -1.44
N PRO A 282 -3.55 -17.59 -1.75
CA PRO A 282 -4.24 -16.66 -2.62
C PRO A 282 -3.97 -15.18 -2.31
N ARG A 283 -3.84 -14.84 -1.02
CA ARG A 283 -3.47 -13.50 -0.58
C ARG A 283 -2.04 -13.12 -0.99
N ARG A 284 -1.07 -14.02 -0.81
CA ARG A 284 0.33 -13.78 -1.22
C ARG A 284 0.42 -13.61 -2.73
N LEU A 285 -0.32 -14.41 -3.50
CA LEU A 285 -0.45 -14.24 -4.94
C LEU A 285 -1.04 -12.87 -5.29
N GLY A 286 -2.15 -12.48 -4.65
CA GLY A 286 -2.73 -11.15 -4.84
C GLY A 286 -1.74 -10.02 -4.58
N ILE A 287 -0.97 -10.09 -3.48
CA ILE A 287 0.10 -9.12 -3.17
C ILE A 287 1.13 -9.10 -4.31
N LEU A 288 1.64 -10.26 -4.74
CA LEU A 288 2.68 -10.34 -5.76
C LEU A 288 2.20 -9.79 -7.12
N TYR A 289 1.03 -10.20 -7.63
CA TYR A 289 0.54 -9.69 -8.91
C TYR A 289 0.19 -8.21 -8.85
N LEU A 290 -0.41 -7.72 -7.77
CA LEU A 290 -0.69 -6.29 -7.61
C LEU A 290 0.59 -5.46 -7.50
N SER A 291 1.63 -5.98 -6.83
CA SER A 291 2.96 -5.36 -6.82
C SER A 291 3.60 -5.37 -8.20
N ILE A 292 3.50 -6.45 -8.96
CA ILE A 292 3.98 -6.53 -10.35
C ILE A 292 3.26 -5.51 -11.22
N ILE A 293 1.93 -5.42 -11.15
CA ILE A 293 1.14 -4.43 -11.92
C ILE A 293 1.56 -3.01 -11.55
N GLY A 294 1.62 -2.70 -10.25
CA GLY A 294 1.99 -1.37 -9.79
C GLY A 294 3.39 -0.96 -10.23
N ALA A 295 4.37 -1.86 -10.09
CA ALA A 295 5.75 -1.61 -10.49
C ALA A 295 5.92 -1.56 -12.03
N ALA A 296 5.22 -2.42 -12.77
CA ALA A 296 5.24 -2.41 -14.24
C ALA A 296 4.71 -1.09 -14.81
N LEU A 297 3.56 -0.63 -14.31
CA LEU A 297 2.95 0.62 -14.77
C LEU A 297 3.75 1.85 -14.31
N PHE A 298 4.37 1.82 -13.13
CA PHE A 298 5.30 2.87 -12.70
C PHE A 298 6.54 2.93 -13.60
N LEU A 299 7.20 1.79 -13.83
CA LEU A 299 8.40 1.74 -14.68
C LEU A 299 8.11 1.90 -16.17
N ARG A 300 6.85 1.89 -16.58
CA ARG A 300 6.43 2.24 -17.95
C ARG A 300 6.91 3.63 -18.35
N LEU A 301 6.99 4.57 -17.41
CA LEU A 301 7.51 5.93 -17.63
C LEU A 301 8.90 5.89 -18.27
N PHE A 302 9.78 5.02 -17.78
CA PHE A 302 11.15 4.91 -18.30
C PHE A 302 11.18 4.25 -19.68
N ALA A 303 10.32 3.25 -19.90
CA ALA A 303 10.21 2.57 -21.19
C ALA A 303 9.73 3.50 -22.31
N GLY A 304 8.83 4.44 -21.98
CA GLY A 304 8.30 5.43 -22.90
C GLY A 304 9.07 6.75 -22.95
N PHE A 305 10.12 6.91 -22.15
CA PHE A 305 10.75 8.23 -21.94
C PHE A 305 11.35 8.80 -23.22
N SER A 306 12.09 8.00 -23.99
CA SER A 306 12.70 8.45 -25.25
C SER A 306 11.67 8.85 -26.30
N ILE A 307 10.60 8.06 -26.46
CA ILE A 307 9.47 8.36 -27.35
C ILE A 307 8.82 9.67 -26.92
N GLY A 308 8.56 9.82 -25.63
CA GLY A 308 7.90 11.01 -25.07
C GLY A 308 8.70 12.29 -25.26
N MET A 309 10.02 12.24 -25.04
CA MET A 309 10.94 13.36 -25.26
C MET A 309 11.03 13.74 -26.74
N SER A 310 11.24 12.77 -27.63
CA SER A 310 11.37 13.05 -29.06
C SER A 310 10.10 13.66 -29.66
N ILE A 311 8.90 13.20 -29.25
CA ILE A 311 7.65 13.86 -29.65
C ILE A 311 7.57 15.30 -29.10
N ALA A 312 7.96 15.52 -27.85
CA ALA A 312 7.93 16.85 -27.24
C ALA A 312 8.88 17.82 -27.96
N ASP A 313 10.09 17.37 -28.28
CA ASP A 313 11.11 18.17 -28.96
C ASP A 313 10.75 18.43 -30.43
N THR A 314 10.13 17.46 -31.11
CA THR A 314 9.72 17.57 -32.53
C THR A 314 8.47 18.43 -32.71
N PHE A 315 7.45 18.24 -31.88
CA PHE A 315 6.11 18.84 -32.08
C PHE A 315 5.75 19.92 -31.05
N GLY A 316 6.63 20.22 -30.09
CA GLY A 316 6.37 21.18 -29.02
C GLY A 316 5.28 20.75 -28.04
N THR A 317 5.02 19.44 -27.92
CA THR A 317 3.97 18.92 -27.03
C THR A 317 4.40 18.97 -25.57
N SER A 318 3.42 19.07 -24.67
CA SER A 318 3.67 19.03 -23.23
C SER A 318 3.55 17.61 -22.66
N GLY A 319 3.86 17.45 -21.37
CA GLY A 319 3.56 16.22 -20.64
C GLY A 319 2.07 16.00 -20.35
N GLY A 320 1.22 17.03 -20.56
CA GLY A 320 -0.21 16.99 -20.30
C GLY A 320 -1.03 16.25 -21.37
N ASP A 321 -0.48 16.19 -22.59
CA ASP A 321 -1.11 15.57 -23.75
C ASP A 321 -0.86 14.06 -23.70
N VAL A 322 -1.73 13.32 -23.03
CA VAL A 322 -1.62 11.86 -22.88
C VAL A 322 -2.88 11.16 -23.35
N SER A 323 -2.73 9.94 -23.85
CA SER A 323 -3.87 9.10 -24.23
C SER A 323 -4.81 8.84 -23.04
N ALA A 324 -6.09 8.57 -23.32
CA ALA A 324 -7.06 8.20 -22.29
C ALA A 324 -6.61 6.96 -21.49
N LEU A 325 -5.97 5.99 -22.15
CA LEU A 325 -5.45 4.79 -21.51
C LEU A 325 -4.24 5.10 -20.59
N SER A 326 -3.36 6.03 -20.99
CA SER A 326 -2.29 6.53 -20.11
C SER A 326 -2.87 7.11 -18.81
N GLN A 327 -3.95 7.89 -18.89
CA GLN A 327 -4.64 8.44 -17.70
C GLN A 327 -5.15 7.31 -16.79
N VAL A 328 -5.73 6.26 -17.36
CA VAL A 328 -6.18 5.07 -16.60
C VAL A 328 -4.99 4.39 -15.93
N PHE A 329 -3.87 4.19 -16.63
CA PHE A 329 -2.68 3.54 -16.06
C PHE A 329 -2.04 4.32 -14.92
N HIS A 330 -2.07 5.66 -14.98
CA HIS A 330 -1.60 6.50 -13.88
C HIS A 330 -2.40 6.30 -12.58
N LEU A 331 -3.65 5.83 -12.66
CA LEU A 331 -4.44 5.47 -11.48
C LEU A 331 -4.27 3.98 -11.12
N VAL A 332 -4.37 3.09 -12.12
CA VAL A 332 -4.35 1.63 -11.89
C VAL A 332 -3.04 1.16 -11.26
N GLY A 333 -1.88 1.67 -11.68
CA GLY A 333 -0.59 1.26 -11.14
C GLY A 333 -0.47 1.57 -9.64
N PRO A 334 -0.55 2.85 -9.25
CA PRO A 334 -0.50 3.28 -7.86
C PRO A 334 -1.57 2.65 -6.97
N LEU A 335 -2.81 2.51 -7.44
CA LEU A 335 -3.88 1.83 -6.69
C LEU A 335 -3.59 0.34 -6.50
N SER A 336 -3.04 -0.34 -7.52
CA SER A 336 -2.62 -1.74 -7.40
C SER A 336 -1.51 -1.88 -6.36
N PHE A 337 -0.52 -0.99 -6.38
CA PHE A 337 0.56 -0.98 -5.39
C PHE A 337 0.04 -0.70 -3.98
N ALA A 338 -0.84 0.29 -3.81
CA ALA A 338 -1.50 0.60 -2.55
C ALA A 338 -2.30 -0.60 -2.02
N ALA A 339 -3.05 -1.29 -2.87
CA ALA A 339 -3.79 -2.49 -2.51
C ALA A 339 -2.85 -3.62 -2.07
N ALA A 340 -1.72 -3.83 -2.75
CA ALA A 340 -0.70 -4.81 -2.34
C ALA A 340 -0.14 -4.50 -0.94
N LEU A 341 0.16 -3.23 -0.66
CA LEU A 341 0.64 -2.76 0.64
C LEU A 341 -0.39 -3.01 1.75
N LEU A 342 -1.65 -2.65 1.53
CA LEU A 342 -2.73 -2.88 2.50
C LEU A 342 -2.94 -4.38 2.76
N LEU A 343 -2.93 -5.21 1.70
CA LEU A 343 -2.99 -6.66 1.82
C LEU A 343 -1.77 -7.23 2.56
N PHE A 344 -0.59 -6.62 2.47
CA PHE A 344 0.55 -7.03 3.29
C PHE A 344 0.39 -6.62 4.76
N GLY A 345 0.02 -5.36 5.01
CA GLY A 345 -0.13 -4.79 6.35
C GLY A 345 -1.15 -5.50 7.23
N TRP A 346 -2.31 -5.80 6.64
CA TRP A 346 -3.45 -6.41 7.33
C TRP A 346 -3.38 -7.94 7.39
N ALA A 347 -2.22 -8.54 7.17
CA ALA A 347 -2.08 -10.00 7.26
C ALA A 347 -2.51 -10.49 8.65
N PRO A 348 -3.32 -11.57 8.75
CA PRO A 348 -3.81 -12.05 10.04
C PRO A 348 -2.63 -12.52 10.88
N ALA A 349 -2.75 -12.42 12.21
CA ALA A 349 -1.75 -12.97 13.12
C ALA A 349 -1.55 -14.47 12.83
N GLY A 350 -0.32 -14.96 12.98
CA GLY A 350 -0.04 -16.39 12.99
C GLY A 350 -0.81 -17.02 14.14
N ARG A 351 -1.68 -18.01 13.90
CA ARG A 351 -2.22 -18.78 15.03
C ARG A 351 -1.09 -19.70 15.47
N ARG A 352 -0.76 -19.73 16.75
CA ARG A 352 -0.06 -20.91 17.26
C ARG A 352 -1.10 -22.01 17.34
N THR A 353 -0.86 -23.12 16.65
CA THR A 353 -1.38 -24.41 17.09
C THR A 353 -0.89 -24.61 18.51
N THR A 354 -1.77 -24.42 19.48
CA THR A 354 -1.56 -24.85 20.86
C THR A 354 -1.53 -26.36 20.85
N GLY A 355 -0.39 -26.93 20.46
CA GLY A 355 -0.05 -28.32 20.73
C GLY A 355 0.27 -28.45 22.21
N VAL A 356 -0.75 -28.33 23.05
CA VAL A 356 -0.74 -29.02 24.33
C VAL A 356 -1.56 -30.27 24.06
N PRO A 357 -0.94 -31.46 23.89
CA PRO A 357 -1.69 -32.68 24.03
C PRO A 357 -2.29 -32.64 25.43
N LEU A 358 -3.62 -32.63 25.53
CA LEU A 358 -4.29 -32.97 26.77
C LEU A 358 -4.01 -34.45 26.97
N THR A 359 -2.91 -34.77 27.64
CA THR A 359 -2.72 -36.10 28.22
C THR A 359 -3.74 -36.22 29.34
N SER A 360 -4.82 -36.94 29.03
CA SER A 360 -5.75 -37.54 29.99
C SER A 360 -5.06 -38.61 30.80
#